data_AF-A0A8H4P1I0-F1
#
_entry.id   AF-A0A8H4P1I0-F1
#
_cell.length_a   1.000
_cell.length_b   1.000
_cell.length_c   1.000
_cell.angle_alpha   90.00
_cell.angle_beta   90.00
_cell.angle_gamma   90.00
#
_symmetry.space_group_name_H-M   'P 1'
#
loop_
_entity.id
_entity.type
_entity.pdbx_description
1 polymer ?
#
loop_
_entity_poly.entity_id
_entity_poly.type
_entity_poly.pdbx_seq_one_letter_code
_entity_poly.pdbx_strand_id
1 'polypeptide(L)'
;MMKSFSGKSSSCNPQAPYLNELSKGDARNRAQRDKREMEKQARIAWLNRKWGGPNWLPPELRANLASYRLKELSAEAIECLCKITALIKTKNINPAELWLPGGALRVAVEKDIEQKTRNAVAQGCFLILKPHLTGKIARAVLESLEDGTIDATPSDSPSGDISTEHGDTSDDEPITPEAIDTLTY
;
A
#
# COMPACT_ATOMS: atom_id res chain seq x y z
N MET A 1 79.39 -46.16 -24.50
CA MET A 1 78.47 -45.64 -25.53
C MET A 1 77.20 -45.17 -24.85
N MET A 2 76.94 -43.86 -24.88
CA MET A 2 75.84 -43.20 -24.17
C MET A 2 74.53 -43.24 -24.97
N LYS A 3 73.42 -43.30 -24.23
CA LYS A 3 72.02 -43.35 -24.66
C LYS A 3 71.52 -41.96 -25.06
N SER A 4 70.53 -41.89 -25.96
CA SER A 4 69.64 -40.71 -26.08
C SER A 4 68.25 -41.15 -26.57
N PHE A 5 67.26 -41.02 -25.70
CA PHE A 5 65.83 -41.13 -26.00
C PHE A 5 65.25 -39.71 -25.99
N SER A 6 64.58 -39.33 -27.08
CA SER A 6 63.93 -38.03 -27.22
C SER A 6 62.62 -38.00 -26.43
N GLY A 7 62.53 -37.06 -25.49
CA GLY A 7 61.38 -36.88 -24.60
C GLY A 7 60.18 -36.27 -25.30
N LYS A 8 59.00 -36.87 -25.09
CA LYS A 8 57.70 -36.25 -25.36
C LYS A 8 57.41 -35.27 -24.23
N SER A 9 57.46 -33.98 -24.53
CA SER A 9 57.00 -32.93 -23.60
C SER A 9 55.47 -32.88 -23.59
N SER A 10 54.87 -33.67 -22.69
CA SER A 10 53.47 -33.51 -22.28
C SER A 10 53.41 -32.33 -21.29
N SER A 11 53.08 -31.13 -21.77
CA SER A 11 52.80 -30.00 -20.90
C SER A 11 51.36 -30.11 -20.42
N CYS A 12 51.18 -30.71 -19.24
CA CYS A 12 49.94 -30.65 -18.49
C CYS A 12 49.74 -29.21 -18.02
N ASN A 13 48.68 -28.56 -18.53
CA ASN A 13 48.19 -27.27 -18.06
C ASN A 13 47.47 -27.44 -16.70
N PRO A 14 47.93 -26.85 -15.58
CA PRO A 14 47.25 -26.95 -14.31
C PRO A 14 46.79 -25.57 -13.83
N GLN A 15 45.65 -25.07 -14.33
CA GLN A 15 44.91 -23.93 -13.76
C GLN A 15 43.60 -23.78 -14.57
N ALA A 16 42.39 -23.77 -14.02
CA ALA A 16 41.97 -23.18 -12.75
C ALA A 16 40.65 -23.84 -12.23
N PRO A 17 40.58 -24.24 -10.95
CA PRO A 17 39.32 -24.64 -10.31
C PRO A 17 38.43 -23.46 -9.86
N TYR A 18 38.83 -22.20 -10.11
CA TYR A 18 38.18 -21.02 -9.53
C TYR A 18 36.95 -20.45 -10.28
N LEU A 19 36.59 -21.00 -11.44
CA LEU A 19 35.42 -20.50 -12.21
C LEU A 19 34.09 -21.20 -11.89
N ASN A 20 34.11 -22.32 -11.15
CA ASN A 20 32.89 -23.12 -10.91
C ASN A 20 32.11 -22.73 -9.64
N GLU A 21 32.74 -22.01 -8.71
CA GLU A 21 32.14 -21.62 -7.42
C GLU A 21 31.27 -20.36 -7.54
N LEU A 22 31.65 -19.40 -8.39
CA LEU A 22 30.85 -18.20 -8.72
C LEU A 22 29.52 -18.56 -9.42
N SER A 23 29.55 -19.56 -10.30
CA SER A 23 28.38 -20.01 -11.07
C SER A 23 27.27 -20.65 -10.21
N LYS A 24 27.65 -21.39 -9.15
CA LYS A 24 26.69 -22.05 -8.24
C LYS A 24 25.97 -21.06 -7.32
N GLY A 25 26.67 -20.03 -6.84
CA GLY A 25 26.09 -18.94 -6.04
C GLY A 25 25.02 -18.17 -6.82
N ASP A 26 25.32 -17.82 -8.08
CA ASP A 26 24.40 -17.12 -8.95
C ASP A 26 23.17 -17.98 -9.33
N ALA A 27 23.37 -19.28 -9.57
CA ALA A 27 22.27 -20.20 -9.84
C ALA A 27 21.33 -20.35 -8.64
N ARG A 28 21.87 -20.49 -7.43
CA ARG A 28 21.07 -20.57 -6.19
C ARG A 28 20.32 -19.26 -5.93
N ASN A 29 20.95 -18.12 -6.16
CA ASN A 29 20.33 -16.80 -6.01
C ASN A 29 19.21 -16.58 -7.02
N ARG A 30 19.38 -17.00 -8.27
CA ARG A 30 18.32 -16.97 -9.30
C ARG A 30 17.14 -17.84 -8.91
N ALA A 31 17.38 -19.12 -8.59
CA ALA A 31 16.32 -20.03 -8.16
C ALA A 31 15.54 -19.51 -6.95
N GLN A 32 16.22 -18.87 -6.00
CA GLN A 32 15.56 -18.27 -4.84
C GLN A 32 14.73 -17.04 -5.20
N ARG A 33 15.18 -16.20 -6.14
CA ARG A 33 14.39 -15.06 -6.65
C ARG A 33 13.14 -15.56 -7.39
N ASP A 34 13.32 -16.55 -8.26
CA ASP A 34 12.22 -17.14 -9.03
C ASP A 34 11.17 -17.77 -8.11
N LYS A 35 11.61 -18.47 -7.07
CA LYS A 35 10.72 -19.02 -6.03
C LYS A 35 9.92 -17.93 -5.32
N ARG A 36 10.57 -16.84 -4.88
CA ARG A 36 9.89 -15.72 -4.21
C ARG A 36 8.87 -15.05 -5.14
N GLU A 37 9.22 -14.90 -6.42
CA GLU A 37 8.32 -14.33 -7.40
C GLU A 37 7.12 -15.25 -7.67
N MET A 38 7.32 -16.56 -7.82
CA MET A 38 6.23 -17.53 -7.94
C MET A 38 5.29 -17.49 -6.74
N GLU A 39 5.83 -17.47 -5.51
CA GLU A 39 5.01 -17.37 -4.29
C GLU A 39 4.21 -16.07 -4.25
N LYS A 40 4.83 -14.95 -4.66
CA LYS A 40 4.17 -13.65 -4.76
C LYS A 40 3.03 -13.68 -5.78
N GLN A 41 3.28 -14.20 -6.99
CA GLN A 41 2.26 -14.34 -8.03
C GLN A 41 1.11 -15.25 -7.59
N ALA A 42 1.41 -16.33 -6.87
CA ALA A 42 0.39 -17.22 -6.30
C ALA A 42 -0.50 -16.48 -5.27
N ARG A 43 0.09 -15.63 -4.42
CA ARG A 43 -0.66 -14.78 -3.47
C ARG A 43 -1.52 -13.74 -4.19
N ILE A 44 -1.00 -13.09 -5.23
CA ILE A 44 -1.79 -12.16 -6.07
C ILE A 44 -2.97 -12.89 -6.72
N ALA A 45 -2.74 -14.07 -7.31
CA ALA A 45 -3.81 -14.87 -7.90
C ALA A 45 -4.87 -15.28 -6.86
N TRP A 46 -4.44 -15.60 -5.63
CA TRP A 46 -5.36 -15.87 -4.52
C TRP A 46 -6.18 -14.63 -4.13
N LEU A 47 -5.56 -13.45 -4.03
CA LEU A 47 -6.26 -12.19 -3.76
C LEU A 47 -7.27 -11.87 -4.86
N ASN A 48 -6.89 -12.01 -6.13
CA ASN A 48 -7.78 -11.82 -7.27
C ASN A 48 -9.04 -12.69 -7.16
N ARG A 49 -8.92 -13.94 -6.72
CA ARG A 49 -10.08 -14.82 -6.51
C ARG A 49 -10.95 -14.39 -5.32
N LYS A 50 -10.34 -13.86 -4.26
CA LYS A 50 -11.06 -13.53 -3.02
C LYS A 50 -11.70 -12.15 -3.03
N TRP A 51 -11.24 -11.25 -3.89
CA TRP A 51 -11.70 -9.87 -3.98
C TRP A 51 -12.43 -9.54 -5.29
N GLY A 52 -12.88 -10.55 -6.03
CA GLY A 52 -13.75 -10.35 -7.20
C GLY A 52 -13.02 -9.98 -8.51
N GLY A 53 -11.75 -10.32 -8.65
CA GLY A 53 -10.98 -10.17 -9.89
C GLY A 53 -9.75 -9.27 -9.74
N PRO A 54 -8.99 -9.01 -10.82
CA PRO A 54 -7.72 -8.28 -10.79
C PRO A 54 -7.85 -6.78 -10.46
N ASN A 55 -9.08 -6.26 -10.40
CA ASN A 55 -9.38 -4.85 -10.13
C ASN A 55 -9.72 -4.58 -8.65
N TRP A 56 -9.36 -5.48 -7.75
CA TRP A 56 -9.58 -5.32 -6.30
C TRP A 56 -8.81 -4.14 -5.70
N LEU A 57 -7.73 -3.71 -6.36
CA LEU A 57 -6.99 -2.51 -5.98
C LEU A 57 -7.64 -1.27 -6.64
N PRO A 58 -7.95 -0.22 -5.86
CA PRO A 58 -8.49 1.02 -6.39
C PRO A 58 -7.67 1.58 -7.57
N PRO A 59 -8.33 2.15 -8.59
CA PRO A 59 -7.68 2.61 -9.82
C PRO A 59 -6.55 3.61 -9.57
N GLU A 60 -6.71 4.50 -8.59
CA GLU A 60 -5.70 5.47 -8.18
C GLU A 60 -4.42 4.81 -7.66
N LEU A 61 -4.54 3.75 -6.85
CA LEU A 61 -3.39 3.01 -6.35
C LEU A 61 -2.69 2.24 -7.48
N ARG A 62 -3.47 1.70 -8.44
CA ARG A 62 -2.92 1.04 -9.63
C ARG A 62 -2.17 2.01 -10.54
N ALA A 63 -2.75 3.19 -10.79
CA ALA A 63 -2.11 4.24 -11.58
C ALA A 63 -0.80 4.72 -10.93
N ASN A 64 -0.76 4.75 -9.60
CA ASN A 64 0.41 5.20 -8.88
C ASN A 64 1.55 4.19 -8.92
N LEU A 65 1.27 2.89 -8.82
CA LEU A 65 2.27 1.83 -9.04
C LEU A 65 2.98 2.04 -10.40
N ALA A 66 2.21 2.23 -11.46
CA ALA A 66 2.74 2.53 -12.78
C ALA A 66 3.60 3.81 -12.80
N SER A 67 3.17 4.86 -12.08
CA SER A 67 3.91 6.13 -12.00
C SER A 67 5.25 6.03 -11.28
N TYR A 68 5.36 5.17 -10.25
CA TYR A 68 6.62 4.91 -9.54
C TYR A 68 7.51 3.88 -10.27
N ARG A 69 7.17 3.51 -11.51
CA ARG A 69 7.79 2.39 -12.26
C ARG A 69 7.78 1.06 -11.50
N LEU A 70 6.87 0.93 -10.52
CA LEU A 70 6.65 -0.31 -9.81
C LEU A 70 5.62 -1.10 -10.60
N LYS A 71 6.06 -2.24 -11.13
CA LYS A 71 5.16 -3.13 -11.89
C LYS A 71 4.06 -3.70 -10.99
N GLU A 72 4.33 -3.86 -9.70
CA GLU A 72 3.48 -4.61 -8.77
C GLU A 72 3.68 -4.14 -7.32
N LEU A 73 2.73 -4.49 -6.44
CA LEU A 73 2.84 -4.27 -5.00
C LEU A 73 4.05 -4.98 -4.38
N SER A 74 4.55 -4.42 -3.30
CA SER A 74 5.59 -5.06 -2.48
C SER A 74 5.11 -6.41 -1.94
N ALA A 75 6.02 -7.39 -1.85
CA ALA A 75 5.71 -8.72 -1.32
C ALA A 75 5.13 -8.67 0.11
N GLU A 76 5.62 -7.73 0.93
CA GLU A 76 5.13 -7.48 2.29
C GLU A 76 3.68 -6.98 2.31
N ALA A 77 3.33 -6.03 1.43
CA ALA A 77 1.95 -5.56 1.31
C ALA A 77 1.00 -6.69 0.88
N ILE A 78 1.42 -7.52 -0.09
CA ILE A 78 0.64 -8.67 -0.55
C ILE A 78 0.45 -9.67 0.58
N GLU A 79 1.49 -9.94 1.38
CA GLU A 79 1.38 -10.83 2.54
C GLU A 79 0.38 -10.31 3.58
N CYS A 80 0.50 -9.04 3.95
CA CYS A 80 -0.38 -8.43 4.94
C CYS A 80 -1.83 -8.41 4.42
N LEU A 81 -2.04 -8.11 3.13
CA LEU A 81 -3.36 -8.20 2.52
C LEU A 81 -3.94 -9.61 2.56
N CYS A 82 -3.14 -10.67 2.35
CA CYS A 82 -3.62 -12.04 2.51
C CYS A 82 -4.10 -12.32 3.95
N LYS A 83 -3.37 -11.84 4.96
CA LYS A 83 -3.73 -11.96 6.38
C LYS A 83 -4.99 -11.16 6.72
N ILE A 84 -5.06 -9.90 6.27
CA ILE A 84 -6.27 -9.06 6.38
C ILE A 84 -7.46 -9.78 5.75
N THR A 85 -7.30 -10.34 4.55
CA THR A 85 -8.34 -11.08 3.84
C THR A 85 -8.80 -12.33 4.60
N ALA A 86 -7.92 -12.96 5.36
CA ALA A 86 -8.28 -14.08 6.22
C ALA A 86 -9.10 -13.60 7.43
N LEU A 87 -8.68 -12.51 8.09
CA LEU A 87 -9.38 -11.94 9.24
C LEU A 87 -10.75 -11.35 8.91
N ILE A 88 -10.87 -10.61 7.80
CA ILE A 88 -12.18 -10.05 7.44
C ILE A 88 -13.19 -11.14 7.09
N LYS A 89 -12.73 -12.30 6.59
CA LYS A 89 -13.62 -13.45 6.38
C LYS A 89 -14.11 -14.06 7.68
N THR A 90 -13.26 -14.12 8.72
CA THR A 90 -13.71 -14.61 10.03
C THR A 90 -14.70 -13.65 10.67
N LYS A 91 -14.55 -12.35 10.40
CA LYS A 91 -15.46 -11.28 10.86
C LYS A 91 -16.66 -11.03 9.93
N ASN A 92 -16.79 -11.78 8.83
CA ASN A 92 -17.82 -11.61 7.80
C ASN A 92 -17.92 -10.17 7.23
N ILE A 93 -16.79 -9.49 7.13
CA ILE A 93 -16.67 -8.14 6.54
C ILE A 93 -16.37 -8.29 5.05
N ASN A 94 -17.05 -7.53 4.20
CA ASN A 94 -16.81 -7.54 2.77
C ASN A 94 -15.45 -6.88 2.46
N PRO A 95 -14.55 -7.52 1.69
CA PRO A 95 -13.28 -6.90 1.31
C PRO A 95 -13.42 -5.54 0.62
N ALA A 96 -14.51 -5.30 -0.10
CA ALA A 96 -14.76 -4.00 -0.74
C ALA A 96 -14.95 -2.87 0.28
N GLU A 97 -15.53 -3.15 1.45
CA GLU A 97 -15.78 -2.15 2.51
C GLU A 97 -14.48 -1.55 3.05
N LEU A 98 -13.37 -2.30 3.01
CA LEU A 98 -12.07 -1.78 3.43
C LEU A 98 -11.56 -0.62 2.56
N TRP A 99 -12.00 -0.56 1.29
CA TRP A 99 -11.57 0.46 0.33
C TRP A 99 -12.58 1.60 0.14
N LEU A 100 -13.80 1.45 0.67
CA LEU A 100 -14.80 2.53 0.65
C LEU A 100 -14.30 3.75 1.45
N PRO A 101 -14.87 4.95 1.22
CA PRO A 101 -14.62 6.10 2.09
C PRO A 101 -14.86 5.73 3.56
N GLY A 102 -13.89 6.01 4.43
CA GLY A 102 -13.92 5.59 5.85
C GLY A 102 -13.49 4.14 6.11
N GLY A 103 -13.27 3.33 5.07
CA GLY A 103 -12.75 1.97 5.18
C GLY A 103 -11.31 1.93 5.72
N ALA A 104 -10.98 0.88 6.49
CA ALA A 104 -9.71 0.82 7.21
C ALA A 104 -8.47 0.92 6.30
N LEU A 105 -8.47 0.28 5.12
CA LEU A 105 -7.37 0.39 4.16
C LEU A 105 -7.32 1.78 3.52
N ARG A 106 -8.49 2.36 3.22
CA ARG A 106 -8.58 3.70 2.63
C ARG A 106 -8.02 4.77 3.57
N VAL A 107 -8.50 4.78 4.81
CA VAL A 107 -8.08 5.70 5.86
C VAL A 107 -6.58 5.58 6.15
N ALA A 108 -6.05 4.35 6.21
CA ALA A 108 -4.62 4.15 6.48
C ALA A 108 -3.73 4.67 5.34
N VAL A 109 -4.17 4.52 4.08
CA VAL A 109 -3.47 5.10 2.92
C VAL A 109 -3.52 6.62 2.95
N GLU A 110 -4.68 7.22 3.24
CA GLU A 110 -4.84 8.68 3.33
C GLU A 110 -4.00 9.29 4.45
N LYS A 111 -4.04 8.69 5.65
CA LYS A 111 -3.21 9.09 6.80
C LYS A 111 -1.71 9.05 6.48
N ASP A 112 -1.23 8.04 5.74
CA ASP A 112 0.18 7.96 5.33
C ASP A 112 0.55 9.10 4.36
N ILE A 113 -0.33 9.45 3.43
CA ILE A 113 -0.11 10.58 2.50
C ILE A 113 -0.08 11.89 3.26
N GLU A 114 -1.05 12.12 4.15
CA GLU A 114 -1.10 13.31 4.99
C GLU A 114 0.17 13.43 5.83
N GLN A 115 0.59 12.34 6.47
CA GLN A 115 1.79 12.33 7.29
C GLN A 115 3.04 12.66 6.47
N LYS A 116 3.20 12.03 5.30
CA LYS A 116 4.37 12.31 4.45
C LYS A 116 4.32 13.72 3.86
N THR A 117 3.14 14.24 3.56
CA THR A 117 2.96 15.61 3.04
C THR A 117 3.35 16.61 4.13
N ARG A 118 2.88 16.43 5.37
CA ARG A 118 3.31 17.25 6.52
C ARG A 118 4.82 17.20 6.72
N ASN A 119 5.43 16.01 6.65
CA ASN A 119 6.88 15.87 6.78
C ASN A 119 7.63 16.57 5.65
N ALA A 120 7.14 16.50 4.41
CA ALA A 120 7.76 17.19 3.27
C ALA A 120 7.67 18.72 3.44
N VAL A 121 6.51 19.23 3.84
CA VAL A 121 6.32 20.67 4.11
C VAL A 121 7.23 21.14 5.24
N ALA A 122 7.35 20.36 6.33
CA ALA A 122 8.27 20.66 7.43
C ALA A 122 9.74 20.69 6.99
N GLN A 123 10.08 19.93 5.93
CA GLN A 123 11.40 19.93 5.29
C GLN A 123 11.54 20.98 4.18
N GLY A 124 10.57 21.87 4.00
CA GLY A 124 10.57 22.92 2.98
C GLY A 124 10.30 22.42 1.56
N CYS A 125 9.82 21.18 1.40
CA CYS A 125 9.48 20.57 0.12
C CYS A 125 7.96 20.54 -0.09
N PHE A 126 7.48 21.24 -1.12
CA PHE A 126 6.10 21.11 -1.58
C PHE A 126 6.03 20.02 -2.66
N LEU A 127 5.80 18.78 -2.24
CA LEU A 127 5.59 17.65 -3.14
C LEU A 127 4.16 17.13 -3.00
N ILE A 128 3.46 17.02 -4.13
CA ILE A 128 2.18 16.32 -4.19
C ILE A 128 2.48 14.82 -4.15
N LEU A 129 2.21 14.20 -3.00
CA LEU A 129 2.44 12.78 -2.80
C LEU A 129 1.24 11.97 -3.27
N LYS A 130 1.53 10.94 -4.04
CA LYS A 130 0.52 10.05 -4.60
C LYS A 130 0.21 8.89 -3.64
N PRO A 131 -1.07 8.50 -3.48
CA PRO A 131 -1.46 7.35 -2.67
C PRO A 131 -0.69 6.10 -3.07
N HIS A 132 -0.10 5.41 -2.11
CA HIS A 132 0.63 4.17 -2.37
C HIS A 132 0.49 3.19 -1.21
N LEU A 133 0.02 1.97 -1.51
CA LEU A 133 -0.10 0.92 -0.51
C LEU A 133 1.26 0.28 -0.25
N THR A 134 1.83 0.56 0.92
CA THR A 134 3.08 -0.06 1.38
C THR A 134 2.82 -1.21 2.33
N GLY A 135 3.82 -2.07 2.55
CA GLY A 135 3.77 -3.11 3.56
C GLY A 135 3.50 -2.58 4.96
N LYS A 136 4.01 -1.38 5.30
CA LYS A 136 3.78 -0.71 6.59
C LYS A 136 2.30 -0.36 6.81
N ILE A 137 1.66 0.23 5.80
CA ILE A 137 0.24 0.59 5.85
C ILE A 137 -0.60 -0.68 6.02
N ALA A 138 -0.32 -1.71 5.20
CA ALA A 138 -1.05 -2.98 5.28
C ALA A 138 -0.82 -3.70 6.63
N ARG A 139 0.38 -3.62 7.22
CA ARG A 139 0.64 -4.16 8.56
C ARG A 139 -0.14 -3.40 9.64
N ALA A 140 -0.13 -2.07 9.61
CA ALA A 140 -0.86 -1.27 10.59
C ALA A 140 -2.37 -1.57 10.58
N VAL A 141 -2.95 -1.78 9.39
CA VAL A 141 -4.36 -2.19 9.26
C VAL A 141 -4.60 -3.62 9.76
N LEU A 142 -3.66 -4.53 9.51
CA LEU A 142 -3.72 -5.89 10.05
C LEU A 142 -3.75 -5.89 11.57
N GLU A 143 -2.82 -5.16 12.21
CA GLU A 143 -2.74 -5.01 13.67
C GLU A 143 -4.03 -4.40 14.23
N SER A 144 -4.53 -3.32 13.61
CA SER A 144 -5.79 -2.68 14.03
C SER A 144 -7.00 -3.63 13.96
N LEU A 145 -7.01 -4.52 12.95
CA LEU A 145 -8.06 -5.55 12.81
C LEU A 145 -7.90 -6.68 13.83
N GLU A 146 -6.68 -7.04 14.22
CA GLU A 146 -6.41 -8.06 15.24
C GLU A 146 -6.84 -7.55 16.63
N ASP A 147 -6.51 -6.30 16.96
CA ASP A 147 -6.86 -5.66 18.23
C ASP A 147 -8.36 -5.36 18.38
N GLY A 148 -9.13 -5.43 17.28
CA GLY A 148 -10.56 -5.11 17.28
C GLY A 148 -10.87 -3.62 17.25
N THR A 149 -9.86 -2.76 17.22
CA THR A 149 -9.94 -1.29 17.12
C THR A 149 -10.22 -0.84 15.69
N ILE A 150 -11.27 -1.37 15.05
CA ILE A 150 -11.84 -0.77 13.83
C ILE A 150 -12.70 0.41 14.24
N ASP A 151 -12.05 1.47 14.72
CA ASP A 151 -12.69 2.75 15.01
C ASP A 151 -12.96 3.45 13.67
N ALA A 152 -14.03 3.03 13.01
CA ALA A 152 -14.64 3.74 11.89
C ALA A 152 -15.49 4.89 12.43
N THR A 153 -14.86 5.79 13.20
CA THR A 153 -15.49 7.03 13.64
C THR A 153 -14.50 8.16 13.41
N PRO A 154 -14.73 9.09 12.46
CA PRO A 154 -14.13 10.40 12.58
C PRO A 154 -14.67 10.98 13.88
N SER A 155 -13.79 11.04 14.89
CA SER A 155 -14.05 11.82 16.09
C SER A 155 -14.06 13.29 15.69
N ASP A 156 -15.21 13.71 15.15
CA ASP A 156 -15.60 15.10 15.04
C ASP A 156 -15.85 15.57 16.47
N SER A 157 -14.81 16.08 17.09
CA SER A 157 -14.89 16.79 18.35
C SER A 157 -13.94 17.98 18.30
N PRO A 158 -14.32 19.08 17.62
CA PRO A 158 -14.01 20.38 18.15
C PRO A 158 -14.92 20.59 19.39
N SER A 159 -14.43 20.13 20.54
CA SER A 159 -14.85 20.68 21.83
C SER A 159 -14.29 22.11 21.88
N GLY A 160 -15.05 23.03 21.28
CA GLY A 160 -14.80 24.46 21.29
C GLY A 160 -16.01 25.13 21.93
N ASP A 161 -15.80 25.60 23.16
CA ASP A 161 -16.74 26.32 24.01
C ASP A 161 -17.71 27.22 23.25
N ILE A 162 -19.01 26.97 23.44
CA ILE A 162 -20.03 28.00 23.22
C ILE A 162 -19.91 28.98 24.39
N SER A 163 -19.16 30.06 24.19
CA SER A 163 -19.30 31.23 25.05
C SER A 163 -20.55 31.97 24.60
N THR A 164 -21.60 31.83 25.40
CA THR A 164 -22.84 32.62 25.28
C THR A 164 -22.54 34.03 25.77
N GLU A 165 -22.24 34.94 24.85
CA GLU A 165 -22.23 36.37 25.14
C GLU A 165 -23.62 36.98 24.83
N HIS A 166 -24.27 37.40 25.91
CA HIS A 166 -25.47 38.23 25.89
C HIS A 166 -25.10 39.62 25.33
N GLY A 167 -25.54 39.91 24.11
CA GLY A 167 -25.50 41.24 23.51
C GLY A 167 -26.92 41.74 23.25
N ASP A 168 -27.44 42.48 24.23
CA ASP A 168 -28.65 43.27 24.18
C ASP A 168 -28.45 44.48 23.24
N THR A 169 -29.26 44.63 22.18
CA THR A 169 -29.54 45.95 21.59
C THR A 169 -30.84 45.94 20.77
N SER A 170 -31.88 46.47 21.39
CA SER A 170 -32.88 47.43 20.88
C SER A 170 -33.63 47.20 19.56
N ASP A 171 -34.96 47.14 19.72
CA ASP A 171 -36.02 47.89 19.03
C ASP A 171 -35.73 48.45 17.61
N ASP A 172 -36.49 48.02 16.60
CA ASP A 172 -37.66 48.78 16.09
C ASP A 172 -38.42 47.99 14.98
N GLU A 173 -39.70 48.30 14.84
CA GLU A 173 -40.84 47.69 14.12
C GLU A 173 -40.77 47.60 12.55
N PRO A 174 -41.85 47.31 11.77
CA PRO A 174 -42.87 46.24 11.82
C PRO A 174 -43.23 45.60 10.43
N ILE A 175 -43.89 44.42 10.49
CA ILE A 175 -45.02 43.87 9.67
C ILE A 175 -45.08 44.11 8.13
N THR A 176 -45.11 43.04 7.32
CA THR A 176 -46.33 42.58 6.58
C THR A 176 -46.13 41.29 5.76
N PRO A 177 -47.21 40.50 5.51
CA PRO A 177 -47.23 39.21 4.83
C PRO A 177 -47.67 39.29 3.35
N GLU A 178 -47.65 38.12 2.70
CA GLU A 178 -48.27 37.75 1.42
C GLU A 178 -47.56 38.14 0.11
N ALA A 179 -47.18 37.11 -0.66
CA ALA A 179 -47.79 36.87 -1.97
C ALA A 179 -47.44 35.46 -2.46
N ILE A 180 -48.51 34.68 -2.60
CA ILE A 180 -48.62 33.46 -3.40
C ILE A 180 -48.61 33.91 -4.88
N ASP A 181 -47.87 33.26 -5.77
CA ASP A 181 -48.41 32.75 -7.05
C ASP A 181 -47.33 32.13 -7.95
N THR A 182 -47.53 30.84 -8.23
CA THR A 182 -47.75 30.27 -9.56
C THR A 182 -47.08 30.92 -10.77
N LEU A 183 -46.22 30.17 -11.48
CA LEU A 183 -46.23 30.15 -12.95
C LEU A 183 -45.42 28.98 -13.55
N THR A 184 -46.21 28.06 -14.12
CA THR A 184 -46.03 27.29 -15.35
C THR A 184 -44.96 27.78 -16.34
N TYR A 185 -44.14 26.84 -16.84
CA TYR A 185 -44.10 26.48 -18.27
C TYR A 185 -43.50 25.08 -18.46
#